data_AF-A0A2V7GFB1-F1
#
_entry.id   AF-A0A2V7GFB1-F1
#
_cell.length_a   1.000
_cell.length_b   1.000
_cell.length_c   1.000
_cell.angle_alpha   90.00
_cell.angle_beta   90.00
_cell.angle_gamma   90.00
#
_symmetry.space_group_name_H-M   'P 1'
#
loop_
_entity.id
_entity.type
_entity.pdbx_description
1 polymer ?
#
loop_
_entity_poly.entity_id
_entity_poly.type
_entity_poly.pdbx_seq_one_letter_code
_entity_poly.pdbx_strand_id
1 'polypeptide(L)'
;MFIRLPQEILHWITAFRTLKDTTMLVMTGTGMLTDFGITPLDLHYEILKWSLAAKLRRCKVAFLSVGGSRLDHPLSRWLVKSALSLAAYRSYRDRFSRECLDSIGANTSADPIYPDLAFSFSRTKLPDSPHRNRTERVIGV
;
A
#
# COMPACT_ATOMS: atom_id res chain seq x y z
N MET A 1 -21.14 18.67 10.34
CA MET A 1 -20.06 18.96 9.37
C MET A 1 -18.83 19.66 10.00
N PHE A 2 -18.98 20.50 11.03
CA PHE A 2 -17.88 21.31 11.61
C PHE A 2 -16.88 20.61 12.54
N ILE A 3 -17.14 19.38 13.01
CA ILE A 3 -16.24 18.66 13.94
C ILE A 3 -15.13 17.87 13.19
N ARG A 4 -15.32 17.59 11.89
CA ARG A 4 -14.35 16.80 11.10
C ARG A 4 -13.09 17.57 10.71
N LEU A 5 -13.21 18.88 10.47
CA LEU A 5 -12.08 19.73 10.07
C LEU A 5 -10.95 19.81 11.11
N PRO A 6 -11.23 20.09 12.41
CA PRO A 6 -10.16 20.14 13.41
C PRO A 6 -9.52 18.76 13.64
N GLN A 7 -10.31 17.68 13.56
CA GLN A 7 -9.77 16.31 13.65
C GLN A 7 -8.83 15.99 12.48
N GLU A 8 -9.17 16.43 11.27
CA GLU A 8 -8.32 16.21 10.11
C GLU A 8 -6.99 16.97 10.21
N ILE A 9 -7.02 18.21 10.70
CA ILE A 9 -5.80 18.98 10.97
C ILE A 9 -4.93 18.24 12.00
N LEU A 10 -5.52 17.68 13.06
CA LEU A 10 -4.80 16.88 14.04
C LEU A 10 -4.20 15.61 13.41
N HIS A 11 -4.90 14.94 12.50
CA HIS A 11 -4.36 13.79 11.76
C HIS A 11 -3.16 14.18 10.89
N TRP A 12 -3.22 15.31 10.19
CA TRP A 12 -2.09 15.84 9.42
C TRP A 12 -0.89 16.17 10.30
N ILE A 13 -1.12 16.87 11.41
CA ILE A 13 -0.07 17.19 12.39
C ILE A 13 0.54 15.90 12.95
N THR A 14 -0.30 14.91 13.25
CA THR A 14 0.14 13.62 13.78
C THR A 14 1.00 12.90 12.75
N ALA A 15 0.51 12.72 11.52
CA ALA A 15 1.28 12.09 10.44
C ALA A 15 2.64 12.79 10.21
N PHE A 16 2.63 14.11 10.17
CA PHE A 16 3.85 14.90 9.97
C PHE A 16 4.82 14.83 11.16
N ARG A 17 4.33 14.65 12.39
CA ARG A 17 5.16 14.45 13.59
C ARG A 17 5.66 13.02 13.72
N THR A 18 4.86 12.02 13.35
CA THR A 18 5.26 10.60 13.34
C THR A 18 6.41 10.35 12.36
N LEU A 19 6.47 11.11 11.27
CA LEU A 19 7.56 11.04 10.30
C LEU A 19 8.80 11.87 10.69
N LYS A 20 8.83 12.44 11.91
CA LYS A 20 10.01 13.14 12.41
C LYS A 20 11.16 12.15 12.54
N ASP A 21 12.33 12.52 12.02
CA ASP A 21 13.55 11.70 12.02
C ASP A 21 13.46 10.39 11.20
N THR A 22 12.38 10.22 10.42
CA THR A 22 12.18 9.08 9.52
C THR A 22 12.73 9.38 8.12
N THR A 23 13.57 8.49 7.60
CA THR A 23 14.20 8.64 6.28
C THR A 23 13.44 7.96 5.14
N MET A 24 12.66 6.92 5.45
CA MET A 24 11.87 6.18 4.48
C MET A 24 10.52 5.74 5.05
N LEU A 25 9.47 5.96 4.27
CA LEU A 25 8.12 5.45 4.49
C LEU A 25 7.89 4.32 3.50
N VAL A 26 7.71 3.10 4.02
CA VAL A 26 7.46 1.92 3.20
C VAL A 26 6.00 1.52 3.35
N MET A 27 5.29 1.47 2.23
CA MET A 27 3.93 0.96 2.13
C MET A 27 3.99 -0.42 1.47
N THR A 28 3.74 -1.46 2.26
CA THR A 28 3.99 -2.85 1.89
C THR A 28 2.71 -3.65 1.68
N GLY A 29 2.69 -4.51 0.66
CA GLY A 29 1.76 -5.64 0.52
C GLY A 29 0.27 -5.25 0.47
N THR A 30 -0.60 -6.23 0.19
CA THR A 30 -2.08 -6.10 0.10
C THR A 30 -2.63 -5.38 -1.14
N GLY A 31 -3.94 -5.53 -1.36
CA GLY A 31 -4.71 -4.78 -2.37
C GLY A 31 -5.05 -3.35 -1.92
N MET A 32 -4.09 -2.62 -1.34
CA MET A 32 -4.34 -1.27 -0.81
C MET A 32 -4.70 -0.24 -1.89
N LEU A 33 -4.40 -0.54 -3.16
CA LEU A 33 -4.72 0.29 -4.32
C LEU A 33 -5.95 -0.25 -5.06
N THR A 34 -6.95 -0.71 -4.31
CA THR A 34 -8.20 -1.27 -4.84
C THR A 34 -9.37 -0.45 -4.28
N ASP A 35 -10.42 -0.26 -5.09
CA ASP A 35 -11.66 0.40 -4.67
C ASP A 35 -12.62 -0.56 -3.94
N PHE A 36 -12.18 -1.77 -3.59
CA PHE A 36 -13.08 -2.80 -3.06
C PHE A 36 -13.52 -2.49 -1.63
N GLY A 37 -14.79 -2.12 -1.48
CA GLY A 37 -15.44 -1.93 -0.17
C GLY A 37 -15.03 -0.64 0.57
N ILE A 38 -14.37 0.31 -0.10
CA ILE A 38 -13.93 1.57 0.48
C ILE A 38 -14.41 2.77 -0.34
N THR A 39 -14.65 3.91 0.31
CA THR A 39 -14.88 5.15 -0.44
C THR A 39 -13.54 5.78 -0.86
N PRO A 40 -13.51 6.58 -1.93
CA PRO A 40 -12.27 7.23 -2.40
C PRO A 40 -11.57 8.07 -1.33
N LEU A 41 -12.32 8.63 -0.37
CA LEU A 41 -11.80 9.50 0.68
C LEU A 41 -11.35 8.74 1.94
N ASP A 42 -11.44 7.41 1.94
CA ASP A 42 -10.93 6.58 3.04
C ASP A 42 -9.44 6.28 2.80
N LEU A 43 -9.12 5.07 2.35
CA LEU A 43 -7.73 4.61 2.26
C LEU A 43 -6.90 5.38 1.23
N HIS A 44 -7.45 5.68 0.05
CA HIS A 44 -6.70 6.37 -1.00
C HIS A 44 -6.29 7.79 -0.61
N TYR A 45 -7.16 8.49 0.13
CA TYR A 45 -6.83 9.79 0.69
C TYR A 45 -5.74 9.68 1.75
N GLU A 46 -5.83 8.71 2.66
CA GLU A 46 -4.79 8.46 3.67
C GLU A 46 -3.43 8.15 3.02
N ILE A 47 -3.39 7.30 2.00
CA ILE A 47 -2.17 6.96 1.26
C ILE A 47 -1.53 8.23 0.66
N LEU A 48 -2.34 9.11 0.05
CA LEU A 48 -1.83 10.38 -0.48
C LEU A 48 -1.34 11.30 0.64
N LYS A 49 -2.10 11.43 1.74
CA LYS A 49 -1.74 12.26 2.90
C LYS A 49 -0.40 11.86 3.48
N TRP A 50 -0.21 10.58 3.77
CA TRP A 50 1.04 10.05 4.31
C TRP A 50 2.20 10.20 3.31
N SER A 51 1.95 9.97 2.03
CA SER A 51 2.96 10.17 0.97
C SER A 51 3.40 11.64 0.87
N LEU A 52 2.45 12.58 0.97
CA LEU A 52 2.75 14.01 0.94
C LEU A 52 3.48 14.46 2.21
N ALA A 53 3.02 14.03 3.39
CA ALA A 53 3.68 14.32 4.66
C ALA A 53 5.13 13.82 4.68
N ALA A 54 5.38 12.62 4.14
CA ALA A 54 6.72 12.07 3.98
C ALA A 54 7.57 12.93 3.04
N LYS A 55 7.05 13.33 1.89
CA LYS A 55 7.77 14.23 0.97
C LYS A 55 8.11 15.57 1.59
N LEU A 56 7.18 16.18 2.33
CA LEU A 56 7.43 17.44 3.03
C LEU A 56 8.53 17.30 4.10
N ARG A 57 8.71 16.10 4.67
CA ARG A 57 9.82 15.76 5.57
C ARG A 57 11.09 15.32 4.85
N ARG A 58 11.14 15.35 3.52
CA ARG A 58 12.22 14.79 2.69
C ARG A 58 12.46 13.28 2.91
N CYS A 59 11.44 12.59 3.38
CA CYS A 59 11.40 11.15 3.53
C CYS A 59 11.12 10.49 2.16
N LYS A 60 11.81 9.39 1.85
CA LYS A 60 11.58 8.62 0.63
C LYS A 60 10.34 7.76 0.81
N VAL A 61 9.43 7.76 -0.17
CA VAL A 61 8.25 6.90 -0.15
C VAL A 61 8.51 5.68 -1.04
N ALA A 62 8.27 4.48 -0.53
CA ALA A 62 8.45 3.23 -1.26
C ALA A 62 7.18 2.38 -1.20
N PHE A 63 6.64 2.00 -2.37
CA PHE A 63 5.55 1.03 -2.48
C PHE A 63 6.14 -0.35 -2.80
N LEU A 64 5.99 -1.31 -1.90
CA LEU A 64 6.64 -2.62 -1.99
C LEU A 64 5.63 -3.75 -2.19
N SER A 65 5.77 -4.48 -3.30
CA SER A 65 4.88 -5.58 -3.72
C SER A 65 3.39 -5.25 -3.53
N VAL A 66 2.96 -4.07 -4.00
CA VAL A 66 1.57 -3.62 -3.81
C VAL A 66 0.64 -4.26 -4.84
N GLY A 67 -0.57 -4.59 -4.41
CA GLY A 67 -1.65 -5.06 -5.26
C GLY A 67 -2.59 -3.92 -5.65
N GLY A 68 -3.10 -3.99 -6.87
CA GLY A 68 -4.07 -3.04 -7.41
C GLY A 68 -5.16 -3.75 -8.20
N SER A 69 -6.31 -3.12 -8.30
CA SER A 69 -7.42 -3.56 -9.14
C SER A 69 -7.95 -2.37 -9.92
N ARG A 70 -8.92 -2.63 -10.79
CA ARG A 70 -9.64 -1.56 -11.47
C ARG A 70 -10.22 -0.63 -10.41
N LEU A 71 -9.80 0.63 -10.50
CA LEU A 71 -10.38 1.73 -9.75
C LEU A 71 -11.53 2.25 -10.59
N ASP A 72 -12.74 2.27 -10.06
CA ASP A 72 -13.94 2.67 -10.80
C ASP A 72 -14.18 4.18 -10.69
N HIS A 73 -13.80 4.77 -9.56
CA HIS A 73 -14.02 6.19 -9.30
C HIS A 73 -12.87 7.06 -9.82
N PRO A 74 -13.15 8.17 -10.55
CA PRO A 74 -12.11 9.06 -11.05
C PRO A 74 -11.32 9.73 -9.92
N LEU A 75 -11.95 9.98 -8.76
CA LEU A 75 -11.28 10.52 -7.59
C LEU A 75 -10.26 9.53 -7.01
N SER A 76 -10.61 8.25 -6.87
CA SER A 76 -9.67 7.21 -6.44
C SER A 76 -8.48 7.11 -7.38
N ARG A 77 -8.73 7.11 -8.71
CA ARG A 77 -7.68 7.12 -9.72
C ARG A 77 -6.72 8.29 -9.54
N TRP A 78 -7.26 9.49 -9.32
CA TRP A 78 -6.45 10.70 -9.12
C TRP A 78 -5.63 10.64 -7.82
N LEU A 79 -6.24 10.21 -6.71
CA LEU A 79 -5.56 10.07 -5.41
C LEU A 79 -4.42 9.05 -5.47
N VAL A 80 -4.71 7.85 -5.99
CA VAL A 80 -3.71 6.79 -6.14
C VAL A 80 -2.59 7.21 -7.08
N LYS A 81 -2.92 7.78 -8.25
CA LYS A 81 -1.92 8.29 -9.19
C LYS A 81 -1.02 9.33 -8.54
N SER A 82 -1.60 10.26 -7.79
CA SER A 82 -0.85 11.31 -7.09
C SER A 82 0.04 10.75 -5.99
N ALA A 83 -0.41 9.72 -5.26
CA ALA A 83 0.42 9.07 -4.26
C ALA A 83 1.60 8.32 -4.90
N LEU A 84 1.33 7.59 -5.99
CA LEU A 84 2.36 6.86 -6.74
C LEU A 84 3.38 7.78 -7.39
N SER A 85 3.01 8.98 -7.84
CA SER A 85 3.96 9.95 -8.40
C SER A 85 4.90 10.54 -7.35
N LEU A 86 4.51 10.52 -6.08
CA LEU A 86 5.39 10.88 -4.96
C LEU A 86 6.33 9.72 -4.58
N ALA A 87 6.13 8.50 -5.07
CA ALA A 87 7.01 7.40 -4.74
C ALA A 87 8.44 7.62 -5.27
N ALA A 88 9.44 7.32 -4.45
CA ALA A 88 10.83 7.15 -4.89
C ALA A 88 11.10 5.73 -5.42
N TYR A 89 10.28 4.75 -5.01
CA TYR A 89 10.35 3.38 -5.47
C TYR A 89 8.96 2.75 -5.49
N ARG A 90 8.68 1.91 -6.50
CA ARG A 90 7.42 1.20 -6.66
C ARG A 90 7.70 -0.21 -7.14
N SER A 91 6.93 -1.16 -6.64
CA SER A 91 6.93 -2.54 -7.12
C SER A 91 5.57 -3.18 -6.90
N TYR A 92 5.21 -4.10 -7.77
CA TYR A 92 3.87 -4.67 -7.83
C TYR A 92 3.88 -6.16 -7.58
N ARG A 93 2.84 -6.68 -6.91
CA ARG A 93 2.79 -8.10 -6.54
C ARG A 93 2.59 -9.04 -7.74
N ASP A 94 1.93 -8.53 -8.78
CA ASP A 94 1.55 -9.27 -9.98
C ASP A 94 1.43 -8.33 -11.20
N ARG A 95 1.40 -8.92 -12.40
CA ARG A 95 1.30 -8.18 -13.67
C ARG A 95 -0.02 -7.42 -13.80
N PHE A 96 -1.12 -8.02 -13.36
CA PHE A 96 -2.46 -7.43 -13.44
C PHE A 96 -2.54 -6.11 -12.65
N SER A 97 -2.01 -6.10 -11.44
CA SER A 97 -1.92 -4.93 -10.56
C SER A 97 -1.12 -3.81 -11.23
N ARG A 98 0.03 -4.14 -11.84
CA ARG A 98 0.86 -3.17 -12.57
C ARG A 98 0.12 -2.58 -13.76
N GLU A 99 -0.46 -3.42 -14.60
CA GLU A 99 -1.19 -3.01 -15.82
C GLU A 99 -2.41 -2.16 -15.49
N CYS A 100 -3.11 -2.50 -14.41
CA CYS A 100 -4.24 -1.70 -13.96
C CYS A 100 -3.79 -0.30 -13.51
N LEU A 101 -2.68 -0.20 -12.79
CA LEU A 101 -2.14 1.09 -12.35
C LEU A 101 -1.47 1.86 -13.51
N ASP A 102 -1.00 1.16 -14.53
CA ASP A 102 -0.54 1.80 -15.77
C ASP A 102 -1.72 2.42 -16.52
N SER A 103 -2.86 1.73 -16.56
CA SER A 103 -4.07 2.21 -17.26
C SER A 103 -4.63 3.52 -16.71
N ILE A 104 -4.35 3.85 -15.44
CA ILE A 104 -4.71 5.14 -14.82
C ILE A 104 -3.64 6.22 -15.03
N GLY A 105 -2.56 5.90 -15.76
CA GLY A 105 -1.48 6.81 -16.12
C GLY A 105 -0.43 6.98 -15.02
N ALA A 106 -0.20 5.98 -14.16
CA ALA A 106 0.87 6.03 -13.17
C ALA A 106 2.27 5.75 -13.76
N ASN A 107 2.38 5.44 -15.07
CA ASN A 107 3.62 5.13 -15.78
C ASN A 107 4.42 4.04 -15.05
N THR A 108 3.85 2.84 -15.00
CA THR A 108 4.36 1.73 -14.19
C THR A 108 5.19 0.74 -15.00
N SER A 109 5.38 1.01 -16.30
CA SER A 109 6.01 0.06 -17.23
C SER A 109 7.45 -0.32 -16.86
N ALA A 110 8.18 0.59 -16.20
CA ALA A 110 9.55 0.36 -15.72
C ALA A 110 9.62 -0.23 -14.30
N ASP A 111 8.50 -0.33 -13.59
CA ASP A 111 8.49 -0.80 -12.22
C ASP A 111 8.54 -2.34 -12.16
N PRO A 112 9.35 -2.92 -11.24
CA PRO A 112 9.51 -4.35 -11.12
C PRO A 112 8.26 -5.04 -10.54
N ILE A 113 8.07 -6.29 -10.95
CA ILE A 113 7.07 -7.19 -10.39
C ILE A 113 7.80 -8.16 -9.46
N TYR A 114 7.37 -8.22 -8.19
CA TYR A 114 7.87 -9.16 -7.19
C TYR A 114 6.70 -9.91 -6.58
N PRO A 115 6.86 -11.18 -6.15
CA PRO A 115 5.79 -11.87 -5.43
C PRO A 115 5.42 -11.12 -4.14
N ASP A 116 4.25 -11.47 -3.59
CA ASP A 116 3.81 -10.94 -2.31
C ASP A 116 4.87 -11.19 -1.21
N LEU A 117 4.97 -10.26 -0.26
CA LEU A 117 5.94 -10.35 0.82
C LEU A 117 5.76 -11.59 1.69
N ALA A 118 4.55 -12.18 1.75
CA ALA A 118 4.32 -13.46 2.40
C ALA A 118 5.26 -14.57 1.88
N PHE A 119 5.65 -14.53 0.59
CA PHE A 119 6.57 -15.49 0.00
C PHE A 119 8.04 -15.29 0.41
N SER A 120 8.37 -14.13 1.00
CA SER A 120 9.70 -13.89 1.58
C SER A 120 9.84 -14.47 2.98
N PHE A 121 8.76 -15.01 3.56
CA PHE A 121 8.79 -15.58 4.90
C PHE A 121 9.66 -16.84 4.95
N SER A 122 10.68 -16.82 5.81
CA SER A 122 11.62 -17.95 5.93
C SER A 122 10.91 -19.18 6.46
N ARG A 123 11.09 -20.32 5.78
CA ARG A 123 10.61 -21.63 6.24
C ARG A 123 11.15 -22.01 7.62
N THR A 124 12.34 -21.55 7.98
CA THR A 124 12.95 -21.81 9.30
C THR A 124 12.24 -21.11 10.45
N LYS A 125 11.32 -20.17 10.17
CA LYS A 125 10.48 -19.49 11.17
C LYS A 125 9.08 -20.09 11.26
N LEU A 126 8.73 -21.03 10.38
CA LEU A 126 7.49 -21.78 10.51
C LEU A 126 7.68 -22.77 11.67
N PRO A 127 6.68 -22.92 12.56
CA PRO A 127 6.74 -23.98 13.56
C PRO A 127 6.94 -25.32 12.85
N ASP A 128 7.80 -26.17 13.41
CA ASP A 128 7.95 -27.55 12.92
C ASP A 128 6.56 -28.18 12.84
N SER A 129 6.23 -28.75 11.69
CA SER A 129 4.97 -29.47 11.56
C SER A 129 4.96 -30.56 12.63
N PRO A 130 3.95 -30.61 13.51
CA PRO A 130 3.91 -31.63 14.55
C PRO A 130 4.04 -33.01 13.90
N HIS A 131 4.90 -33.85 14.49
CA HIS A 131 5.13 -35.23 14.05
C HIS A 131 3.78 -35.88 13.71
N ARG A 132 3.64 -36.26 12.44
CA ARG A 132 2.42 -36.70 11.78
C ARG A 132 1.91 -38.02 12.37
N ASN A 133 1.25 -37.96 13.53
CA ASN A 133 0.52 -39.09 14.12
C ASN A 133 -1.00 -38.87 14.21
N ARG A 134 -1.54 -37.85 13.51
CA ARG A 134 -2.99 -37.67 13.38
C ARG A 134 -3.40 -37.26 11.98
N THR A 135 -4.44 -37.94 11.50
CA THR A 135 -5.24 -37.69 10.29
C THR A 135 -6.06 -36.40 10.41
N GLU A 136 -5.43 -35.26 10.70
CA GLU A 136 -6.13 -33.98 10.69
C GLU A 136 -5.96 -33.34 9.31
N ARG A 137 -7.10 -33.12 8.64
CA ARG A 137 -7.15 -32.39 7.37
C ARG A 137 -6.89 -30.92 7.66
N VAL A 138 -5.68 -30.46 7.36
CA VAL A 138 -5.36 -29.04 7.31
C VAL A 138 -5.79 -28.51 5.95
N ILE A 139 -6.72 -27.56 5.94
CA ILE A 139 -7.12 -26.81 4.73
C ILE A 139 -6.69 -25.36 4.96
N GLY A 140 -5.77 -24.88 4.15
CA GLY A 140 -5.42 -23.46 4.04
C GLY A 140 -6.14 -22.83 2.84
N VAL A 141 -6.40 -21.54 2.93
CA VAL A 141 -6.84 -20.69 1.81
C VAL A 141 -5.66 -19.82 1.39
#